data_AF-A0A1Q7RXJ3-F1
#
_entry.id   AF-A0A1Q7RXJ3-F1
#
_cell.length_a   1.000
_cell.length_b   1.000
_cell.length_c   1.000
_cell.angle_alpha   90.00
_cell.angle_beta   90.00
_cell.angle_gamma   90.00
#
_symmetry.space_group_name_H-M   'P 1'
#
loop_
_entity.id
_entity.type
_entity.pdbx_description
1 polymer ?
#
loop_
_entity_poly.entity_id
_entity_poly.type
_entity_poly.pdbx_seq_one_letter_code
_entity_poly.pdbx_strand_id
1 'polypeptide(L)'
;MPYNGATVSTPPPRHHRPLLVAAVALLALTATPVLAPAQAKFKVTYQVERTDSNRVYLAGRVYNDASVDAVDVYVTAEALDASGKVLARGVAFVARSIPGRSDADFSARVPNVAGTTGFRVSVSNFRFGLGRSESP
;
A
#
# COMPACT_ATOMS: atom_id res chain seq x y z
N MET A 1 -10.74 26.32 -71.69
CA MET A 1 -11.74 25.71 -70.78
C MET A 1 -11.01 24.76 -69.84
N PRO A 2 -10.69 25.13 -68.60
CA PRO A 2 -10.12 24.19 -67.62
C PRO A 2 -11.26 23.53 -66.82
N TYR A 3 -11.31 22.19 -66.82
CA TYR A 3 -12.10 21.42 -65.88
C TYR A 3 -11.18 20.87 -64.79
N ASN A 4 -11.31 21.45 -63.59
CA ASN A 4 -10.76 20.95 -62.34
C ASN A 4 -11.50 19.67 -61.95
N GLY A 5 -10.77 18.55 -61.84
CA GLY A 5 -11.25 17.30 -61.24
C GLY A 5 -10.32 16.89 -60.11
N ALA A 6 -10.62 17.36 -58.90
CA ALA A 6 -9.89 17.05 -57.69
C ALA A 6 -9.93 15.54 -57.38
N THR A 7 -8.76 14.91 -57.27
CA THR A 7 -8.63 13.54 -56.78
C THR A 7 -8.53 13.58 -55.25
N VAL A 8 -9.60 13.10 -54.62
CA VAL A 8 -9.68 12.80 -53.19
C VAL A 8 -8.77 11.62 -52.88
N SER A 9 -7.80 11.81 -51.99
CA SER A 9 -7.10 10.71 -51.32
C SER A 9 -7.08 10.97 -49.82
N THR A 10 -7.95 10.24 -49.15
CA THR A 10 -8.23 10.24 -47.72
C THR A 10 -7.02 9.71 -46.93
N PRO A 11 -6.51 10.42 -45.91
CA PRO A 11 -5.54 9.85 -44.99
C PRO A 11 -6.23 8.89 -44.00
N PRO A 12 -5.60 7.76 -43.61
CA PRO A 12 -6.16 6.89 -42.58
C PRO A 12 -6.09 7.58 -41.21
N PRO A 13 -7.12 7.47 -40.37
CA PRO A 13 -7.05 7.96 -39.00
C PRO A 13 -6.06 7.10 -38.22
N ARG A 14 -4.91 7.69 -37.89
CA ARG A 14 -3.99 7.11 -36.90
C ARG A 14 -4.68 7.24 -35.55
N HIS A 15 -5.14 6.11 -35.02
CA HIS A 15 -5.64 6.00 -33.67
C HIS A 15 -4.53 6.39 -32.69
N HIS A 16 -4.54 7.65 -32.26
CA HIS A 16 -3.80 8.09 -31.10
C HIS A 16 -4.41 7.37 -29.90
N ARG A 17 -3.74 6.31 -29.43
CA ARG A 17 -4.00 5.72 -28.12
C ARG A 17 -3.81 6.85 -27.09
N PRO A 18 -4.85 7.32 -26.39
CA PRO A 18 -4.63 8.22 -25.29
C PRO A 18 -3.94 7.40 -24.21
N LEU A 19 -2.66 7.69 -24.01
CA LEU A 19 -1.91 7.27 -22.84
C LEU A 19 -2.57 8.00 -21.68
N LEU A 20 -3.63 7.41 -21.13
CA LEU A 20 -4.31 7.89 -19.93
C LEU A 20 -3.32 7.72 -18.78
N VAL A 21 -2.53 8.76 -18.58
CA VAL A 21 -1.83 9.03 -17.34
C VAL A 21 -2.91 9.21 -16.29
N ALA A 22 -3.26 8.12 -15.61
CA ALA A 22 -4.16 8.17 -14.47
C ALA A 22 -3.43 8.90 -13.35
N ALA A 23 -3.71 10.20 -13.22
CA ALA A 23 -3.38 11.00 -12.06
C ALA A 23 -4.01 10.33 -10.84
N VAL A 24 -3.19 9.72 -9.98
CA VAL A 24 -3.64 9.22 -8.69
C VAL A 24 -3.95 10.43 -7.82
N ALA A 25 -5.23 10.78 -7.74
CA ALA A 25 -5.75 11.82 -6.87
C ALA A 25 -5.45 11.44 -5.41
N LEU A 26 -4.61 12.24 -4.76
CA LEU A 26 -4.32 12.17 -3.34
C LEU A 26 -5.56 12.66 -2.57
N LEU A 27 -6.52 11.76 -2.31
CA LEU A 27 -7.65 12.06 -1.43
C LEU A 27 -7.18 11.99 0.02
N ALA A 28 -6.82 13.15 0.58
CA ALA A 28 -6.61 13.32 2.01
C ALA A 28 -7.97 13.35 2.72
N LEU A 29 -8.56 12.16 2.94
CA LEU A 29 -9.74 12.02 3.77
C LEU A 29 -9.28 11.92 5.23
N THR A 30 -9.45 13.01 5.99
CA THR A 30 -9.12 13.08 7.43
C THR A 30 -10.15 12.30 8.24
N ALA A 31 -10.15 10.97 8.11
CA ALA A 31 -10.59 10.13 9.21
C ALA A 31 -9.46 10.14 10.23
N THR A 32 -9.69 10.69 11.42
CA THR A 32 -8.82 10.47 12.56
C THR A 32 -9.09 9.08 13.09
N PRO A 33 -8.30 8.04 12.75
CA PRO A 33 -8.36 6.87 13.59
C PRO A 33 -7.84 7.29 14.97
N VAL A 34 -8.61 7.00 16.02
CA VAL A 34 -8.04 6.78 17.35
C VAL A 34 -7.22 5.49 17.24
N LEU A 35 -6.11 5.58 16.52
CA LEU A 35 -5.09 4.58 16.45
C LEU A 35 -4.30 4.78 17.75
N ALA A 36 -4.35 3.79 18.63
CA ALA A 36 -3.61 3.75 19.89
C ALA A 36 -2.24 4.44 19.76
N PRO A 37 -1.80 5.25 20.73
CA PRO A 37 -0.66 6.17 20.61
C PRO A 37 0.67 5.49 20.19
N ALA A 38 0.71 4.16 20.26
CA ALA A 38 1.82 3.33 19.84
C ALA A 38 1.84 3.02 18.32
N GLN A 39 0.69 2.92 17.63
CA GLN A 39 0.66 2.77 16.16
C GLN A 39 1.04 4.07 15.43
N ALA A 40 0.88 5.22 16.07
CA ALA A 40 1.34 6.52 15.55
C ALA A 40 2.86 6.63 15.42
N LYS A 41 3.61 5.67 15.98
CA LYS A 41 5.08 5.60 15.89
C LYS A 41 5.57 4.72 14.75
N PHE A 42 4.69 4.05 14.01
CA PHE A 42 5.09 3.28 12.85
C PHE A 42 4.58 3.91 11.56
N LYS A 43 5.47 4.06 10.58
CA LYS A 43 5.11 4.44 9.22
C LYS A 43 5.17 3.19 8.36
N VAL A 44 4.04 2.81 7.78
CA VAL A 44 3.94 1.63 6.92
C VAL A 44 3.76 2.07 5.48
N THR A 45 4.65 1.63 4.61
CA THR A 45 4.51 1.73 3.16
C THR A 45 4.33 0.33 2.60
N TYR A 46 3.52 0.19 1.57
CA TYR A 46 3.31 -1.10 0.92
C TYR A 46 2.93 -0.90 -0.54
N GLN A 47 3.12 -1.98 -1.30
CA GLN A 47 2.69 -2.11 -2.69
C GLN A 47 2.20 -3.53 -2.93
N VAL A 48 1.31 -3.68 -3.90
CA VAL A 48 0.90 -5.00 -4.40
C VAL A 48 2.02 -5.51 -5.31
N GLU A 49 2.72 -6.54 -4.85
CA GLU A 49 3.81 -7.16 -5.61
C GLU A 49 3.26 -8.14 -6.65
N ARG A 50 2.29 -8.95 -6.23
CA ARG A 50 1.71 -10.01 -7.05
C ARG A 50 0.28 -10.30 -6.65
N THR A 51 -0.55 -10.61 -7.64
CA THR A 51 -1.91 -11.12 -7.43
C THR A 51 -2.06 -12.43 -8.18
N ASP A 52 -2.37 -13.49 -7.45
CA ASP A 52 -2.74 -14.80 -7.97
C ASP A 52 -4.26 -15.02 -7.81
N SER A 53 -4.78 -16.10 -8.37
CA SER A 53 -6.22 -16.42 -8.36
C SER A 53 -6.82 -16.54 -6.96
N ASN A 54 -6.02 -16.87 -5.94
CA ASN A 54 -6.48 -17.09 -4.57
C ASN A 54 -5.83 -16.14 -3.54
N ARG A 55 -4.77 -15.41 -3.92
CA ARG A 55 -3.94 -14.65 -2.98
C ARG A 55 -3.40 -13.37 -3.59
N VAL A 56 -3.26 -12.35 -2.76
CA VAL A 56 -2.57 -11.10 -3.06
C VAL A 56 -1.36 -11.02 -2.14
N TYR A 57 -0.21 -10.72 -2.73
CA TYR A 57 1.07 -10.56 -2.06
C TYR A 57 1.37 -9.07 -1.98
N LEU A 58 1.48 -8.58 -0.75
CA LEU A 58 1.85 -7.21 -0.44
C LEU A 58 3.26 -7.19 0.09
N ALA A 59 4.12 -6.39 -0.53
CA ALA A 59 5.47 -6.13 -0.05
C ALA A 59 5.55 -4.69 0.44
N GLY A 60 6.28 -4.45 1.51
CA GLY A 60 6.35 -3.12 2.09
C GLY A 60 7.42 -2.97 3.14
N ARG A 61 7.48 -1.77 3.73
CA ARG A 61 8.36 -1.45 4.84
C ARG A 61 7.60 -0.89 6.01
N VAL A 62 8.06 -1.27 7.20
CA VAL A 62 7.64 -0.68 8.47
C VAL A 62 8.81 0.10 9.03
N TYR A 63 8.66 1.42 9.13
CA TYR A 63 9.63 2.30 9.78
C TYR A 63 9.19 2.61 11.21
N ASN A 64 10.07 2.35 12.18
CA ASN A 64 9.91 2.67 13.58
C ASN A 64 10.38 4.10 13.86
N ASP A 65 9.43 5.02 13.98
CA ASP A 65 9.67 6.41 14.37
C ASP A 65 9.86 6.59 15.88
N ALA A 66 9.76 5.53 16.70
CA ALA A 66 10.13 5.62 18.10
C ALA A 66 11.67 5.70 18.26
N SER A 67 12.12 6.26 19.38
CA SER A 67 13.54 6.24 19.77
C SER A 67 13.94 4.94 20.48
N VAL A 68 13.02 3.99 20.60
CA VAL A 68 13.22 2.70 21.26
C VAL A 68 12.94 1.56 20.28
N ASP A 69 13.56 0.42 20.52
CA ASP A 69 13.41 -0.76 19.69
C ASP A 69 11.98 -1.31 19.79
N ALA A 70 11.42 -1.74 18.67
CA ALA A 70 10.19 -2.52 18.64
C ALA A 70 10.56 -4.00 18.53
N VAL A 71 9.92 -4.86 19.31
CA VAL A 71 10.16 -6.31 19.31
C VAL A 71 8.87 -7.07 19.00
N ASP A 72 9.04 -8.24 18.39
CA ASP A 72 7.98 -9.13 17.93
C ASP A 72 6.93 -8.38 17.09
N VAL A 73 7.38 -7.76 16.00
CA VAL A 73 6.55 -6.88 15.18
C VAL A 73 5.78 -7.66 14.12
N TYR A 74 4.46 -7.51 14.13
CA TYR A 74 3.54 -8.09 13.16
C TYR A 74 2.72 -7.00 12.48
N VAL A 75 2.40 -7.24 11.21
CA VAL A 75 1.47 -6.43 10.43
C VAL A 75 0.22 -7.22 10.07
N THR A 76 -0.91 -6.54 10.05
CA THR A 76 -2.15 -7.04 9.48
C THR A 76 -2.41 -6.30 8.18
N ALA A 77 -2.56 -7.06 7.09
CA ALA A 77 -3.01 -6.59 5.81
C ALA A 77 -4.49 -6.96 5.63
N GLU A 78 -5.33 -5.98 5.34
CA GLU A 78 -6.78 -6.10 5.19
C GLU A 78 -7.15 -5.78 3.74
N ALA A 79 -7.95 -6.64 3.12
CA ALA A 79 -8.60 -6.38 1.84
C ALA A 79 -9.93 -5.65 2.10
N LEU A 80 -10.14 -4.52 1.44
CA LEU A 80 -11.28 -3.65 1.64
C LEU A 80 -12.16 -3.61 0.38
N ASP A 81 -13.48 -3.52 0.56
CA ASP A 81 -14.40 -3.15 -0.50
C ASP A 81 -14.51 -1.63 -0.70
N ALA A 82 -15.34 -1.20 -1.65
CA ALA A 82 -15.52 0.21 -2.00
C ALA A 82 -16.05 1.07 -0.84
N SER A 83 -16.71 0.46 0.15
CA SER A 83 -17.21 1.13 1.35
C SER A 83 -16.18 1.17 2.49
N GLY A 84 -15.03 0.52 2.31
CA GLY A 84 -14.00 0.37 3.34
C GLY A 84 -14.25 -0.81 4.28
N LYS A 85 -15.21 -1.70 3.97
CA LYS A 85 -15.46 -2.90 4.77
C LYS A 85 -14.38 -3.95 4.49
N VAL A 86 -13.85 -4.54 5.55
CA VAL A 86 -12.88 -5.63 5.48
C VAL A 86 -13.56 -6.88 4.93
N LEU A 87 -13.09 -7.35 3.77
CA LEU A 87 -13.53 -8.59 3.14
C LEU A 87 -12.65 -9.78 3.55
N ALA A 88 -11.36 -9.54 3.72
CA ALA A 88 -10.39 -10.54 4.16
C ALA A 88 -9.21 -9.88 4.88
N ARG A 89 -8.46 -10.68 5.63
CA ARG A 89 -7.26 -10.24 6.33
C ARG A 89 -6.17 -11.30 6.32
N GLY A 90 -4.93 -10.85 6.34
CA GLY A 90 -3.74 -11.66 6.51
C GLY A 90 -2.83 -11.03 7.55
N VAL A 91 -2.11 -11.84 8.30
CA VAL A 91 -1.12 -11.38 9.29
C VAL A 91 0.26 -11.86 8.83
N ALA A 92 1.24 -10.99 8.91
CA ALA A 92 2.63 -11.30 8.58
C ALA A 92 3.57 -10.84 9.68
N PHE A 93 4.59 -11.66 9.91
CA PHE A 93 5.72 -11.28 10.74
C PHE A 93 6.62 -10.33 9.95
N VAL A 94 7.04 -9.23 10.60
CA VAL A 94 7.96 -8.25 10.03
C VAL A 94 9.37 -8.58 10.48
N ALA A 95 9.62 -8.47 11.79
CA ALA A 95 10.93 -8.66 12.37
C ALA A 95 10.85 -8.99 13.86
N ARG A 96 11.85 -9.72 14.35
CA ARG A 96 12.00 -9.98 15.79
C ARG A 96 12.29 -8.69 16.53
N SER A 97 13.09 -7.80 15.93
CA SER A 97 13.32 -6.46 16.43
C SER A 97 13.52 -5.47 15.27
N ILE A 98 12.91 -4.29 15.39
CA ILE A 98 13.15 -3.13 14.54
C ILE A 98 13.75 -2.05 15.45
N PRO A 99 15.03 -1.69 15.28
CA PRO A 99 15.65 -0.66 16.09
C PRO A 99 14.89 0.67 16.04
N GLY A 100 15.05 1.50 17.07
CA GLY A 100 14.56 2.87 17.03
C GLY A 100 15.11 3.64 15.82
N ARG A 101 14.26 4.42 15.15
CA ARG A 101 14.61 5.20 13.93
C ARG A 101 15.13 4.35 12.77
N SER A 102 14.65 3.11 12.66
CA SER A 102 15.03 2.16 11.60
C SER A 102 13.81 1.53 10.94
N ASP A 103 14.02 0.84 9.83
CA ASP A 103 12.98 0.15 9.07
C ASP A 103 13.27 -1.34 8.87
N ALA A 104 12.20 -2.09 8.63
CA ALA A 104 12.25 -3.48 8.24
C ALA A 104 11.24 -3.77 7.12
N ASP A 105 11.65 -4.60 6.17
CA ASP A 105 10.79 -5.10 5.10
C ASP A 105 9.81 -6.15 5.62
N PHE A 106 8.66 -6.27 4.97
CA PHE A 106 7.70 -7.34 5.21
C PHE A 106 7.07 -7.83 3.90
N SER A 107 6.60 -9.08 3.94
CA SER A 107 5.75 -9.67 2.90
C SER A 107 4.50 -10.24 3.53
N ALA A 108 3.34 -9.68 3.20
CA ALA A 108 2.04 -10.09 3.69
C ALA A 108 1.21 -10.75 2.59
N ARG A 109 0.38 -11.72 2.99
CA ARG A 109 -0.47 -12.47 2.07
C ARG A 109 -1.92 -12.31 2.51
N VAL A 110 -2.77 -11.86 1.60
CA VAL A 110 -4.20 -11.68 1.85
C VAL A 110 -4.98 -12.53 0.85
N PRO A 111 -6.07 -13.19 1.25
CA PRO A 111 -6.96 -13.87 0.31
C PRO A 111 -7.43 -12.93 -0.79
N ASN A 112 -7.41 -13.40 -2.04
CA ASN A 112 -7.97 -12.66 -3.16
C ASN A 112 -9.49 -12.86 -3.19
N VAL A 113 -10.24 -11.89 -2.64
CA VAL A 113 -11.70 -11.94 -2.55
C VAL A 113 -12.32 -11.00 -3.57
N ALA A 114 -13.30 -11.49 -4.32
CA ALA A 114 -14.05 -10.68 -5.27
C ALA A 114 -14.70 -9.46 -4.58
N GLY A 115 -14.63 -8.30 -5.22
CA GLY A 115 -15.11 -7.04 -4.65
C GLY A 115 -14.07 -6.27 -3.83
N THR A 116 -12.84 -6.78 -3.71
CA THR A 116 -11.72 -6.01 -3.13
C THR A 116 -11.36 -4.85 -4.05
N THR A 117 -11.47 -3.62 -3.54
CA THR A 117 -11.09 -2.39 -4.27
C THR A 117 -9.82 -1.76 -3.72
N GLY A 118 -9.36 -2.17 -2.54
CA GLY A 118 -8.14 -1.64 -1.94
C GLY A 118 -7.61 -2.51 -0.81
N PHE A 119 -6.45 -2.11 -0.29
CA PHE A 119 -5.83 -2.76 0.85
C PHE A 119 -5.55 -1.74 1.96
N ARG A 120 -5.40 -2.24 3.18
CA ARG A 120 -4.91 -1.46 4.31
C ARG A 120 -3.91 -2.32 5.07
N VAL A 121 -2.74 -1.78 5.37
CA VAL A 121 -1.74 -2.46 6.19
C VAL A 121 -1.49 -1.65 7.45
N SER A 122 -1.55 -2.31 8.59
CA SER A 122 -1.31 -1.71 9.91
C SER A 122 -0.44 -2.62 10.77
N VAL A 123 0.37 -2.03 11.65
CA VAL A 123 1.08 -2.81 12.67
C VAL A 123 0.06 -3.26 13.71
N SER A 124 -0.08 -4.57 13.89
CA SER A 124 -1.13 -5.16 14.72
C SER A 124 -0.65 -5.65 16.08
N ASN A 125 0.59 -6.13 16.16
CA ASN A 125 1.19 -6.56 17.42
C ASN A 125 2.66 -6.19 17.45
N PHE A 126 3.11 -5.66 18.58
CA PHE A 126 4.50 -5.36 18.88
C PHE A 126 4.63 -5.04 20.36
N ARG A 127 5.86 -5.04 20.86
CA ARG A 127 6.22 -4.52 22.17
C ARG A 127 7.37 -3.54 21.99
N PHE A 128 7.36 -2.41 22.67
CA PHE A 128 8.58 -1.62 22.75
C PHE A 128 9.53 -2.30 23.73
N GLY A 129 10.79 -2.46 23.32
CA GLY A 129 11.87 -2.83 24.23
C GLY A 129 11.91 -1.82 25.37
N LEU A 130 12.17 -2.32 26.58
CA LEU A 130 12.57 -1.43 27.67
C LEU A 130 13.81 -0.72 27.17
N GLY A 131 13.70 0.61 26.97
CA GLY A 131 14.79 1.41 26.44
C GLY A 131 16.07 1.06 27.17
N ARG A 132 17.19 0.95 26.43
CA ARG A 132 18.50 0.80 27.04
C ARG A 132 18.70 2.01 27.97
N SER A 133 18.36 1.84 29.24
CA SER A 133 18.62 2.83 30.28
C SER A 133 20.11 2.72 30.57
N GLU A 134 20.93 3.31 29.71
CA GLU A 134 22.29 3.67 30.10
C GLU A 134 22.15 4.76 31.17
N SER A 135 22.20 4.33 32.43
CA SER A 135 22.45 5.21 33.57
C SER A 135 23.94 5.59 33.55
N PRO A 136 24.28 6.88 33.66
CA PRO A 136 25.55 7.29 34.27
C PRO A 136 25.59 6.90 35.75
#